data_AF-A0A2V6JL15-F1
#
_entry.id   AF-A0A2V6JL15-F1
#
_cell.length_a   1.000
_cell.length_b   1.000
_cell.length_c   1.000
_cell.angle_alpha   90.00
_cell.angle_beta   90.00
_cell.angle_gamma   90.00
#
_symmetry.space_group_name_H-M   'P 1'
#
loop_
_entity.id
_entity.type
_entity.pdbx_description
1 polymer ?
#
loop_
_entity_poly.entity_id
_entity_poly.type
_entity_poly.pdbx_seq_one_letter_code
_entity_poly.pdbx_strand_id
1 'polypeptide(L)'
;GHPLFAIAQFFKISPQEILVVLDDFSLPVGRLRIRQSGGPGGHNGLESIIVQFGSEEIPRLRIGIGPAPAEGTSDYVLSNFFEEQKPLVRSTITRATDAVKWAIDKGVVSTMNTFNKIEEEEEP
;
A
#
# COMPACT_ATOMS: atom_id res chain seq x y z
N GLY A 1 -2.14 6.12 -13.53
CA GLY A 1 -3.46 5.49 -13.75
C GLY A 1 -3.62 4.87 -15.12
N HIS A 2 -3.25 5.56 -16.20
CA HIS A 2 -3.61 5.18 -17.58
C HIS A 2 -3.34 3.71 -17.98
N PRO A 3 -2.14 3.11 -17.76
CA PRO A 3 -1.89 1.71 -18.15
C PRO A 3 -2.79 0.72 -17.41
N LEU A 4 -3.00 0.91 -16.11
CA LEU A 4 -3.89 0.07 -15.29
C LEU A 4 -5.33 0.15 -15.80
N PHE A 5 -5.80 1.34 -16.15
CA PHE A 5 -7.15 1.54 -16.69
C PHE A 5 -7.33 0.84 -18.04
N ALA A 6 -6.36 0.93 -18.94
CA ALA A 6 -6.43 0.24 -20.23
C ALA A 6 -6.56 -1.29 -20.05
N ILE A 7 -5.77 -1.87 -19.14
CA ILE A 7 -5.85 -3.30 -18.80
C ILE A 7 -7.21 -3.65 -18.18
N ALA A 8 -7.68 -2.85 -17.22
CA ALA A 8 -8.96 -3.07 -16.55
C ALA A 8 -10.14 -3.01 -17.53
N GLN A 9 -10.14 -2.06 -18.47
CA GLN A 9 -11.16 -1.96 -19.52
C GLN A 9 -11.13 -3.18 -20.45
N PHE A 10 -9.93 -3.61 -20.87
CA PHE A 10 -9.77 -4.76 -21.76
C PHE A 10 -10.30 -6.06 -21.14
N PHE A 11 -9.94 -6.32 -19.87
CA PHE A 11 -10.37 -7.53 -19.15
C PHE A 11 -11.69 -7.38 -18.40
N LYS A 12 -12.33 -6.20 -18.46
CA LYS A 12 -13.59 -5.87 -17.75
C LYS A 12 -13.50 -6.05 -16.23
N ILE A 13 -12.35 -5.66 -15.66
CA ILE A 13 -12.09 -5.72 -14.22
C ILE A 13 -12.65 -4.45 -13.57
N SER A 14 -13.49 -4.61 -12.55
CA SER A 14 -14.04 -3.49 -11.78
C SER A 14 -12.99 -2.89 -10.81
N PRO A 15 -13.12 -1.61 -10.41
CA PRO A 15 -12.22 -0.98 -9.45
C PRO A 15 -12.04 -1.77 -8.14
N GLN A 16 -13.10 -2.41 -7.66
CA GLN A 16 -13.14 -3.16 -6.41
C GLN A 16 -12.42 -4.53 -6.50
N GLU A 17 -12.16 -5.01 -7.71
CA GLU A 17 -11.38 -6.23 -7.98
C GLU A 17 -9.87 -5.95 -8.12
N ILE A 18 -9.46 -4.68 -8.02
CA ILE A 18 -8.06 -4.26 -8.13
C ILE A 18 -7.51 -3.99 -6.73
N LEU A 19 -6.40 -4.65 -6.38
CA LEU A 19 -5.61 -4.33 -5.20
C LEU A 19 -4.34 -3.57 -5.60
N VAL A 20 -4.27 -2.28 -5.27
CA VAL A 20 -3.08 -1.46 -5.50
C VAL A 20 -2.11 -1.61 -4.34
N VAL A 21 -0.86 -1.98 -4.59
CA VAL A 21 0.21 -2.00 -3.59
C VAL A 21 1.09 -0.77 -3.79
N LEU A 22 1.27 0.05 -2.75
CA LEU A 22 2.07 1.28 -2.82
C LEU A 22 2.87 1.50 -1.54
N ASP A 23 3.99 2.21 -1.66
CA ASP A 23 4.72 2.77 -0.54
C ASP A 23 3.98 3.95 0.09
N ASP A 24 4.25 4.20 1.36
CA ASP A 24 3.56 5.23 2.11
C ASP A 24 4.44 5.83 3.20
N PHE A 25 4.96 7.02 2.93
CA PHE A 25 5.78 7.74 3.90
C PHE A 25 4.98 8.23 5.11
N SER A 26 3.64 8.26 5.07
CA SER A 26 2.86 8.62 6.26
C SER A 26 2.83 7.50 7.32
N LEU A 27 3.26 6.29 6.95
CA LEU A 27 3.30 5.13 7.83
C LEU A 27 4.74 4.82 8.27
N PRO A 28 4.95 4.46 9.56
CA PRO A 28 6.24 3.96 10.04
C PRO A 28 6.78 2.81 9.19
N VAL A 29 8.11 2.71 9.08
CA VAL A 29 8.77 1.62 8.37
C VAL A 29 8.23 0.29 8.87
N GLY A 30 7.84 -0.55 7.91
CA GLY A 30 7.38 -1.90 8.18
C GLY A 30 5.90 -2.03 8.51
N ARG A 31 5.19 -0.91 8.72
CA ARG A 31 3.76 -0.96 8.99
C ARG A 31 2.97 -1.21 7.72
N LEU A 32 2.03 -2.16 7.77
CA LEU A 32 1.08 -2.40 6.69
C LEU A 32 -0.26 -1.73 7.01
N ARG A 33 -0.93 -1.23 5.97
CA ARG A 33 -2.30 -0.73 6.09
C ARG A 33 -3.10 -1.00 4.83
N ILE A 34 -4.11 -1.84 4.95
CA ILE A 34 -5.09 -2.13 3.91
C ILE A 34 -6.29 -1.20 4.06
N ARG A 35 -6.78 -0.66 2.93
CA ARG A 35 -8.02 0.13 2.86
C ARG A 35 -8.83 -0.27 1.63
N GLN A 36 -10.16 -0.34 1.76
CA GLN A 36 -11.07 -0.53 0.62
C GLN A 36 -11.27 0.75 -0.19
N SER A 37 -11.41 1.89 0.48
CA SER A 37 -11.73 3.18 -0.12
C SER A 37 -10.88 4.33 0.45
N GLY A 38 -10.93 5.49 -0.21
CA GLY A 38 -10.42 6.77 0.29
C GLY A 38 -9.57 7.54 -0.73
N GLY A 39 -9.29 8.80 -0.41
CA GLY A 39 -8.48 9.69 -1.24
C GLY A 39 -7.00 9.30 -1.37
N PRO A 40 -6.24 10.03 -2.20
CA PRO A 40 -4.87 9.66 -2.59
C PRO A 40 -3.83 9.81 -1.47
N GLY A 41 -4.11 10.61 -0.43
CA GLY A 41 -3.20 10.77 0.72
C GLY A 41 -1.81 11.31 0.33
N GLY A 42 -1.74 12.15 -0.71
CA GLY A 42 -0.48 12.71 -1.21
C GLY A 42 0.31 11.80 -2.17
N HIS A 43 -0.19 10.61 -2.50
CA HIS A 43 0.49 9.69 -3.41
C HIS A 43 0.07 9.91 -4.88
N ASN A 44 0.94 10.55 -5.67
CA ASN A 44 0.69 10.94 -7.07
C ASN A 44 0.23 9.77 -7.96
N GLY A 45 0.81 8.58 -7.77
CA GLY A 45 0.42 7.40 -8.54
C GLY A 45 -1.01 6.94 -8.24
N LEU A 46 -1.44 7.08 -6.98
CA LEU A 46 -2.78 6.68 -6.52
C LEU A 46 -3.81 7.73 -6.94
N GLU A 47 -3.46 9.02 -6.86
CA GLU A 47 -4.27 10.10 -7.42
C GLU A 47 -4.53 9.88 -8.91
N SER A 48 -3.48 9.58 -9.68
CA SER A 48 -3.63 9.28 -11.11
C SER A 48 -4.51 8.06 -11.39
N ILE A 49 -4.54 7.06 -10.49
CA ILE A 49 -5.45 5.92 -10.59
C ILE A 49 -6.89 6.37 -10.29
N ILE A 50 -7.12 7.05 -9.16
CA ILE A 50 -8.45 7.54 -8.76
C ILE A 50 -9.08 8.43 -9.83
N VAL A 51 -8.31 9.38 -10.37
CA VAL A 51 -8.76 10.29 -11.46
C VAL A 51 -9.14 9.50 -12.71
N GLN A 52 -8.33 8.53 -13.11
CA GLN A 52 -8.56 7.75 -14.33
C GLN A 52 -9.79 6.83 -14.22
N PHE A 53 -10.04 6.26 -13.04
CA PHE A 53 -11.19 5.40 -12.77
C PHE A 53 -12.44 6.18 -12.32
N GLY A 54 -12.31 7.47 -11.98
CA GLY A 54 -13.40 8.29 -11.45
C GLY A 54 -13.96 7.78 -10.11
N SER A 55 -13.16 7.05 -9.33
CA SER A 55 -13.62 6.39 -8.10
C SER A 55 -12.53 6.27 -7.06
N GLU A 56 -12.90 6.51 -5.80
CA GLU A 56 -12.04 6.23 -4.64
C GLU A 56 -12.19 4.79 -4.12
N GLU A 57 -13.09 3.98 -4.67
CA GLU A 57 -13.39 2.61 -4.21
C GLU A 57 -12.44 1.56 -4.80
N ILE A 58 -11.14 1.81 -4.70
CA ILE A 58 -10.09 0.93 -5.21
C ILE A 58 -9.29 0.36 -4.04
N PRO A 59 -9.42 -0.93 -3.68
CA PRO A 59 -8.65 -1.52 -2.60
C PRO A 59 -7.14 -1.25 -2.72
N ARG A 60 -6.49 -0.96 -1.58
CA ARG A 60 -5.05 -0.71 -1.56
C ARG A 60 -4.36 -1.25 -0.31
N LEU A 61 -3.16 -1.78 -0.51
CA LEU A 61 -2.20 -2.14 0.53
C LEU A 61 -1.09 -1.08 0.55
N ARG A 62 -1.03 -0.33 1.65
CA ARG A 62 0.00 0.68 1.90
C ARG A 62 1.13 0.03 2.70
N ILE A 63 2.36 0.17 2.22
CA ILE A 63 3.58 -0.33 2.86
C ILE A 63 4.32 0.87 3.42
N GLY A 64 4.44 0.94 4.74
CA GLY A 64 5.10 2.03 5.43
C GLY A 64 6.59 2.04 5.16
N ILE A 65 7.07 3.20 4.68
CA ILE A 65 8.48 3.46 4.42
C ILE A 65 9.09 4.46 5.40
N GLY A 66 8.30 4.91 6.38
CA GLY A 66 8.72 5.85 7.42
C GLY A 66 8.32 7.29 7.10
N PRO A 67 8.06 8.11 8.15
CA PRO A 67 7.78 9.53 8.00
C PRO A 67 8.92 10.21 7.25
N ALA A 68 8.64 10.61 6.02
CA ALA A 68 9.53 11.49 5.28
C ALA A 68 9.62 12.84 6.01
N PRO A 69 10.79 13.49 6.02
CA PRO A 69 10.88 14.88 6.43
C PRO A 69 9.97 15.76 5.56
N ALA A 70 9.48 16.86 6.14
CA ALA A 70 8.57 17.79 5.45
C ALA A 70 9.24 18.42 4.22
N GLU A 71 10.56 18.62 4.27
CA GLU A 71 11.38 19.03 3.14
C GLU A 71 12.02 17.79 2.51
N GLY A 72 11.97 17.66 1.18
CA GLY A 72 12.64 16.55 0.48
C GLY A 72 11.89 15.21 0.49
N THR A 73 10.57 15.19 0.67
CA THR A 73 9.76 13.95 0.56
C THR A 73 10.03 13.18 -0.73
N SER A 74 10.18 13.88 -1.86
CA SER A 74 10.51 13.27 -3.15
C SER A 74 11.85 12.53 -3.11
N ASP A 75 12.87 13.14 -2.52
CA ASP A 75 14.21 12.54 -2.42
C ASP A 75 14.21 11.36 -1.43
N TYR A 76 13.43 11.46 -0.35
CA TYR A 76 13.25 10.38 0.61
C TYR A 76 12.69 9.11 -0.04
N VAL A 77 11.61 9.24 -0.81
CA VAL A 77 10.96 8.10 -1.51
C VAL A 77 11.88 7.45 -2.55
N LEU A 78 12.80 8.24 -3.14
CA LEU A 78 13.76 7.76 -4.13
C LEU A 78 15.06 7.22 -3.52
N SER A 79 15.25 7.37 -2.21
CA SER A 79 16.46 6.94 -1.51
C SER A 79 16.43 5.45 -1.13
N ASN A 80 17.61 4.88 -0.88
CA ASN A 80 17.71 3.52 -0.35
C ASN A 80 17.43 3.51 1.16
N PHE A 81 16.84 2.41 1.65
CA PHE A 81 16.77 2.13 3.09
C PHE A 81 18.16 1.98 3.70
N PHE A 82 18.30 2.41 4.96
CA PHE A 82 19.52 2.20 5.74
C PHE A 82 19.77 0.71 6.01
N GLU A 83 21.02 0.30 6.23
CA GLU A 83 21.38 -1.11 6.45
C GLU A 83 20.62 -1.72 7.63
N GLU A 84 20.43 -0.93 8.69
CA GLU A 84 19.73 -1.31 9.91
C GLU A 84 18.23 -1.56 9.67
N GLN A 85 17.65 -0.93 8.66
CA GLN A 85 16.24 -1.09 8.29
C GLN A 85 16.00 -2.30 7.40
N LYS A 86 17.02 -2.77 6.67
CA LYS A 86 16.86 -3.86 5.69
C LYS A 86 16.22 -5.13 6.26
N PRO A 87 16.55 -5.61 7.47
CA PRO A 87 15.89 -6.77 8.05
C PRO A 87 14.38 -6.55 8.22
N LEU A 88 13.97 -5.39 8.74
CA LEU A 88 12.57 -5.01 8.92
C LEU A 88 11.85 -4.84 7.57
N VAL A 89 12.51 -4.25 6.57
CA VAL A 89 11.94 -4.12 5.22
C VAL A 89 11.72 -5.50 4.60
N ARG A 90 12.67 -6.43 4.73
CA ARG A 90 12.52 -7.80 4.22
C ARG A 90 11.35 -8.53 4.88
N SER A 91 11.25 -8.48 6.22
CA SER A 91 10.12 -9.10 6.92
C SER A 91 8.78 -8.47 6.52
N THR A 92 8.77 -7.16 6.29
CA THR A 92 7.58 -6.43 5.83
C THR A 92 7.16 -6.85 4.43
N ILE A 93 8.10 -7.05 3.50
CA ILE A 93 7.79 -7.56 2.16
C ILE A 93 7.18 -8.96 2.24
N THR A 94 7.69 -9.83 3.13
CA THR A 94 7.10 -11.15 3.37
C THR A 94 5.65 -11.02 3.87
N ARG A 95 5.40 -10.19 4.89
CA ARG A 95 4.04 -9.96 5.40
C ARG A 95 3.12 -9.33 4.35
N ALA A 96 3.62 -8.41 3.54
CA ALA A 96 2.86 -7.79 2.45
C ALA A 96 2.46 -8.84 1.39
N THR A 97 3.36 -9.77 1.09
CA THR A 97 3.08 -10.90 0.19
C THR A 97 1.98 -11.79 0.77
N ASP A 98 2.04 -12.08 2.07
CA ASP A 98 1.00 -12.88 2.73
C ASP A 98 -0.35 -12.14 2.78
N ALA A 99 -0.33 -10.81 2.97
CA ALA A 99 -1.53 -9.98 2.88
C ALA A 99 -2.16 -10.01 1.48
N VAL A 100 -1.34 -9.97 0.42
CA VAL A 100 -1.84 -10.08 -0.97
C VAL A 100 -2.47 -11.45 -1.22
N LYS A 101 -1.82 -12.54 -0.80
CA LYS A 101 -2.39 -13.90 -0.90
C LYS A 101 -3.71 -14.00 -0.14
N TRP A 102 -3.75 -13.49 1.08
CA TRP A 102 -4.96 -13.47 1.90
C TRP A 102 -6.08 -12.65 1.26
N ALA A 103 -5.77 -11.53 0.63
CA ALA A 103 -6.75 -10.71 -0.08
C ALA A 103 -7.37 -11.44 -1.26
N ILE A 104 -6.57 -12.22 -2.00
CA ILE A 104 -7.04 -13.08 -3.09
C ILE A 104 -7.96 -14.19 -2.56
N ASP A 105 -7.55 -14.87 -1.49
CA ASP A 105 -8.25 -16.07 -1.00
C ASP A 105 -9.46 -15.77 -0.10
N LYS A 106 -9.41 -14.68 0.67
CA LYS A 106 -10.36 -14.36 1.76
C LYS A 106 -10.98 -12.97 1.64
N GLY A 107 -10.57 -12.18 0.65
CA GLY A 107 -11.08 -10.84 0.41
C GLY A 107 -10.44 -9.74 1.27
N VAL A 108 -10.62 -8.50 0.82
CA VAL A 108 -9.97 -7.30 1.38
C VAL A 108 -10.38 -7.04 2.84
N VAL A 109 -11.65 -7.22 3.19
CA VAL A 109 -12.15 -6.97 4.56
C VAL A 109 -11.48 -7.90 5.58
N SER A 110 -11.38 -9.19 5.26
CA SER A 110 -10.69 -10.16 6.11
C SER A 110 -9.21 -9.84 6.24
N THR A 111 -8.57 -9.42 5.14
CA THR A 111 -7.18 -8.97 5.13
C THR A 111 -6.97 -7.77 6.04
N MET A 112 -7.83 -6.76 5.97
CA MET A 112 -7.77 -5.58 6.84
C MET A 112 -7.78 -5.98 8.32
N ASN A 113 -8.72 -6.83 8.71
CA ASN A 113 -8.84 -7.25 10.12
C ASN A 113 -7.62 -8.03 10.62
N THR A 114 -6.87 -8.66 9.71
CA THR A 114 -5.72 -9.50 10.06
C THR A 114 -4.42 -8.70 10.04
N PHE A 115 -4.19 -7.92 8.98
CA PHE A 115 -2.90 -7.29 8.69
C PHE A 115 -2.82 -5.80 9.06
N ASN A 116 -3.94 -5.14 9.42
CA ASN A 116 -3.89 -3.76 9.94
C ASN A 116 -3.56 -3.69 11.44
N LYS A 117 -3.53 -4.84 12.12
CA LYS A 117 -3.17 -4.90 13.54
C LYS A 117 -1.72 -4.47 13.70
N ILE A 118 -1.47 -3.66 14.72
CA ILE A 118 -0.11 -3.31 15.14
C ILE A 118 0.40 -4.58 15.82
N GLU A 119 1.53 -5.13 15.37
CA GLU A 119 2.31 -6.01 16.23
C GLU A 119 2.73 -5.14 17.41
N GLU A 120 2.07 -5.31 18.56
CA GLU A 120 2.56 -4.77 19.82
C GLU A 120 3.98 -5.31 19.97
N GLU A 121 4.94 -4.39 20.09
CA GLU A 121 6.28 -4.77 20.54
C GLU A 121 6.08 -5.42 21.91
N GLU A 122 6.33 -6.72 22.02
CA GLU A 122 6.61 -7.30 23.33
C GLU A 122 7.87 -6.57 23.84
N GLU A 123 7.68 -5.56 24.68
CA GLU A 123 8.78 -5.00 25.47
C GLU A 123 9.38 -6.15 26.30
N PRO A 124 10.72 -6.32 26.29
CA PRO A 124 11.39 -7.39 27.02
C PRO A 124 11.25 -7.25 28.55
#